data_AF-A0A5D3BI55-F1
#
_entry.id   AF-A0A5D3BI55-F1
#
_cell.length_a   1.000
_cell.length_b   1.000
_cell.length_c   1.000
_cell.angle_alpha   90.00
_cell.angle_beta   90.00
_cell.angle_gamma   90.00
#
_symmetry.space_group_name_H-M   'P 1'
#
loop_
_entity.id
_entity.type
_entity.pdbx_description
1 polymer ?
#
loop_
_entity_poly.entity_id
_entity_poly.type
_entity_poly.pdbx_seq_one_letter_code
_entity_poly.pdbx_strand_id
1 'polypeptide(L)'
;MQSNYKAWCSGFAPLAVGGDMDSVAVQEFSRTLFNMRPDIALSVAQTIFQSDMRNILSFVTVPCHIIQSMKDMAVPVVVSEYLHRNLGGDSIVEVMESDGHLPQLSSPNIVIPVLLKHIKYDIAT
;
A
#
# COMPACT_ATOMS: atom_id res chain seq x y z
N MET A 1 6.40 17.87 6.60
CA MET A 1 4.94 17.99 6.47
C MET A 1 4.41 19.24 7.17
N GLN A 2 4.54 19.35 8.50
CA GLN A 2 4.00 20.46 9.29
C GLN A 2 4.63 21.83 8.94
N SER A 3 5.94 21.89 8.73
CA SER A 3 6.68 23.13 8.43
C SER A 3 6.61 23.55 6.95
N ASN A 4 6.62 22.58 6.04
CA ASN A 4 6.50 22.81 4.60
C ASN A 4 5.85 21.59 3.94
N TYR A 5 4.56 21.71 3.65
CA TYR A 5 3.77 20.63 3.05
C TYR A 5 4.20 20.35 1.61
N LYS A 6 4.42 21.39 0.82
CA LYS A 6 4.82 21.27 -0.59
C LYS A 6 6.15 20.55 -0.76
N ALA A 7 7.17 20.94 -0.01
CA ALA A 7 8.46 20.26 -0.05
C ALA A 7 8.36 18.80 0.44
N TRP A 8 7.52 18.55 1.44
CA TRP A 8 7.27 17.18 1.89
C TRP A 8 6.61 16.32 0.82
N CYS A 9 5.59 16.83 0.10
CA CYS A 9 4.96 16.09 -1.00
C CYS A 9 5.97 15.74 -2.11
N SER A 10 6.79 16.71 -2.51
CA SER A 10 7.81 16.49 -3.55
C SER A 10 8.87 15.46 -3.15
N GLY A 11 9.22 15.36 -1.86
CA GLY A 11 10.15 14.34 -1.38
C GLY A 11 9.50 12.98 -1.11
N PHE A 12 8.27 12.97 -0.61
CA PHE A 12 7.57 11.74 -0.20
C PHE A 12 7.01 10.95 -1.38
N ALA A 13 6.50 11.63 -2.41
CA ALA A 13 5.88 10.97 -3.56
C ALA A 13 6.77 9.92 -4.27
N PRO A 14 8.02 10.23 -4.67
CA PRO A 14 8.89 9.24 -5.33
C PRO A 14 9.27 8.08 -4.40
N LEU A 15 9.44 8.36 -3.11
CA LEU A 15 9.76 7.35 -2.10
C LEU A 15 8.62 6.34 -1.92
N ALA A 16 7.37 6.82 -1.88
CA ALA A 16 6.20 5.97 -1.74
C ALA A 16 5.92 5.16 -3.03
N VAL A 17 5.97 5.81 -4.20
CA VAL A 17 5.61 5.17 -5.47
C VAL A 17 6.70 4.23 -6.00
N GLY A 18 7.96 4.43 -5.63
CA GLY A 18 9.07 3.58 -6.08
C GLY A 18 9.43 3.81 -7.55
N GLY A 19 9.82 5.04 -7.90
CA GLY A 19 10.20 5.42 -9.26
C GLY A 19 10.78 6.83 -9.34
N ASP A 20 11.13 7.26 -10.56
CA ASP A 20 11.63 8.62 -10.81
C ASP A 20 10.50 9.66 -10.76
N MET A 21 10.86 10.91 -10.44
CA MET A 21 9.97 12.07 -10.40
C MET A 21 9.24 12.32 -11.72
N ASP A 22 9.87 11.97 -12.84
CA ASP A 22 9.31 12.13 -14.17
C ASP A 22 8.31 11.03 -14.54
N SER A 23 8.16 9.98 -13.72
CA SER A 23 7.16 8.94 -13.95
C SER A 23 5.74 9.48 -13.76
N VAL A 24 4.83 9.06 -14.64
CA VAL A 24 3.41 9.44 -14.58
C VAL A 24 2.80 9.06 -13.22
N ALA A 25 3.19 7.93 -12.64
CA ALA A 25 2.70 7.48 -11.35
C ALA A 25 3.12 8.43 -10.20
N VAL A 26 4.38 8.92 -10.19
CA VAL A 26 4.84 9.88 -9.18
C VAL A 26 4.18 11.24 -9.36
N GLN A 27 3.98 11.68 -10.61
CA GLN A 27 3.28 12.93 -10.91
C GLN A 27 1.81 12.88 -10.46
N GLU A 28 1.12 11.77 -10.77
CA GLU A 28 -0.27 11.59 -10.34
C GLU A 28 -0.41 11.51 -8.82
N PHE A 29 0.48 10.78 -8.14
CA PHE A 29 0.46 10.74 -6.68
C PHE A 29 0.81 12.11 -6.05
N SER A 30 1.76 12.84 -6.64
CA SER A 30 2.08 14.21 -6.21
C SER A 30 0.86 15.12 -6.37
N ARG A 31 0.16 15.03 -7.51
CA ARG A 31 -1.05 15.80 -7.79
C ARG A 31 -2.15 15.55 -6.76
N THR A 32 -2.37 14.30 -6.34
CA THR A 32 -3.37 13.99 -5.30
C THR A 32 -2.96 14.49 -3.92
N LEU A 33 -1.68 14.40 -3.55
CA LEU A 33 -1.17 14.99 -2.31
C LEU A 33 -1.37 16.52 -2.29
N PHE A 34 -1.13 17.21 -3.41
CA PHE A 34 -1.35 18.65 -3.51
C PHE A 34 -2.81 19.08 -3.40
N ASN A 35 -3.75 18.18 -3.69
CA ASN A 35 -5.19 18.44 -3.53
C ASN A 35 -5.68 18.27 -2.08
N MET A 36 -4.84 17.77 -1.18
CA MET A 36 -5.19 17.67 0.24
C MET A 36 -4.84 18.95 0.99
N ARG A 37 -5.74 19.38 1.88
CA ARG A 37 -5.44 20.48 2.81
C ARG A 37 -4.32 20.05 3.77
N PRO A 38 -3.26 20.84 3.99
CA PRO A 38 -2.08 20.40 4.76
C PRO A 38 -2.35 19.91 6.19
N ASP A 39 -3.30 20.54 6.88
CA ASP A 39 -3.72 20.18 8.24
C ASP A 39 -4.46 18.83 8.28
N ILE A 40 -5.34 18.58 7.29
CA ILE A 40 -6.02 17.29 7.14
C ILE A 40 -5.00 16.20 6.84
N ALA A 41 -4.08 16.46 5.90
CA ALA A 41 -3.03 15.52 5.55
C ALA A 41 -2.18 15.16 6.78
N LEU A 42 -1.81 16.15 7.59
CA LEU A 42 -1.02 15.94 8.81
C LEU A 42 -1.78 15.08 9.83
N SER A 43 -3.04 15.40 10.10
CA SER A 43 -3.88 14.63 11.04
C SER A 43 -4.05 13.17 10.60
N VAL A 44 -4.29 12.95 9.30
CA VAL A 44 -4.41 11.61 8.72
C VAL A 44 -3.08 10.86 8.81
N ALA A 45 -1.95 11.51 8.49
CA ALA A 45 -0.63 10.89 8.59
C ALA A 45 -0.31 10.49 10.04
N GLN A 46 -0.57 11.37 11.02
CA GLN A 46 -0.40 11.05 12.44
C GLN A 46 -1.25 9.83 12.83
N THR A 47 -2.50 9.80 12.40
CA THR A 47 -3.40 8.66 12.65
C THR A 47 -2.82 7.37 12.06
N ILE A 48 -2.38 7.38 10.80
CA ILE A 48 -1.79 6.20 10.14
C ILE A 48 -0.54 5.72 10.88
N PHE A 49 0.42 6.62 11.16
CA PHE A 49 1.70 6.24 11.76
C PHE A 49 1.64 5.91 13.26
N GLN A 50 0.58 6.34 13.96
CA GLN A 50 0.39 6.07 15.40
C GLN A 50 -0.65 4.97 15.68
N SER A 51 -1.28 4.41 14.64
CA SER A 51 -2.23 3.31 14.80
C SER A 51 -1.52 1.96 14.87
N ASP A 52 -2.02 1.09 15.74
CA ASP A 52 -1.63 -0.31 15.81
C ASP A 52 -2.89 -1.19 15.72
N MET A 53 -3.00 -1.93 14.62
CA MET A 53 -4.15 -2.77 14.32
C MET A 53 -3.84 -4.27 14.44
N ARG A 54 -2.68 -4.64 15.01
CA ARG A 54 -2.25 -6.05 15.09
C ARG A 54 -3.16 -6.89 15.98
N ASN A 55 -3.64 -6.30 17.06
CA ASN A 55 -4.53 -6.96 18.04
C ASN A 55 -5.90 -7.32 17.47
N ILE A 56 -6.31 -6.75 16.32
CA ILE A 56 -7.63 -7.06 15.73
C ILE A 56 -7.59 -8.12 14.63
N LEU A 57 -6.40 -8.53 14.18
CA LEU A 57 -6.26 -9.44 13.03
C LEU A 57 -6.98 -10.77 13.25
N SER A 58 -6.90 -11.32 14.45
CA SER A 58 -7.55 -12.60 14.80
C SER A 58 -9.07 -12.55 14.77
N PHE A 59 -9.68 -11.35 14.79
CA PHE A 59 -11.13 -11.20 14.68
C PHE A 59 -11.61 -11.16 13.22
N VAL A 60 -10.70 -11.05 12.25
CA VAL A 60 -11.05 -11.07 10.82
C VAL A 60 -11.21 -12.51 10.36
N THR A 61 -12.46 -12.96 10.18
CA THR A 61 -12.80 -14.34 9.84
C THR A 61 -13.23 -14.55 8.38
N VAL A 62 -13.38 -13.47 7.62
CA VAL A 62 -13.65 -13.54 6.18
C VAL A 62 -12.39 -13.90 5.39
N PRO A 63 -12.50 -14.57 4.23
CA PRO A 63 -11.35 -14.88 3.38
C PRO A 63 -10.54 -13.63 3.01
N CYS A 64 -9.22 -13.69 3.17
CA CYS A 64 -8.32 -12.56 2.92
C CYS A 64 -7.27 -12.88 1.85
N HIS A 65 -7.27 -12.12 0.76
CA HIS A 65 -6.27 -12.17 -0.30
C HIS A 65 -5.24 -11.07 -0.04
N ILE A 66 -4.02 -11.46 0.39
CA ILE A 66 -2.94 -10.55 0.76
C ILE A 66 -2.00 -10.40 -0.43
N ILE A 67 -2.00 -9.23 -1.06
CA ILE A 67 -1.21 -8.95 -2.26
C ILE A 67 -0.27 -7.80 -1.97
N GLN A 68 1.02 -7.95 -2.24
CA GLN A 68 2.00 -6.88 -2.04
C GLN A 68 3.11 -6.86 -3.10
N SER A 69 3.73 -5.69 -3.29
CA SER A 69 4.99 -5.56 -4.02
C SER A 69 6.14 -6.27 -3.31
N MET A 70 7.09 -6.80 -4.08
CA MET A 70 8.33 -7.36 -3.54
C MET A 70 9.24 -6.28 -2.93
N LYS A 71 9.30 -5.09 -3.54
CA LYS A 71 10.09 -3.97 -3.02
C LYS A 71 9.21 -2.79 -2.66
N ASP A 72 8.70 -2.79 -1.44
CA ASP A 72 7.96 -1.67 -0.86
C ASP A 72 8.70 -1.14 0.36
N MET A 73 9.04 0.15 0.36
CA MET A 73 9.73 0.81 1.47
C MET A 73 8.86 0.83 2.74
N ALA A 74 7.54 0.94 2.59
CA ALA A 74 6.61 1.02 3.71
C ALA A 74 6.22 -0.37 4.24
N VAL A 75 6.26 -1.39 3.38
CA VAL A 75 5.74 -2.73 3.69
C VAL A 75 6.77 -3.82 3.36
N PRO A 76 7.66 -4.17 4.31
CA PRO A 76 8.57 -5.30 4.15
C PRO A 76 7.81 -6.61 3.85
N VAL A 77 8.37 -7.50 3.04
CA VAL A 77 7.71 -8.77 2.63
C VAL A 77 7.20 -9.61 3.81
N VAL A 78 7.93 -9.61 4.92
CA VAL A 78 7.53 -10.30 6.16
C VAL A 78 6.17 -9.85 6.71
N VAL A 79 5.68 -8.65 6.35
CA VAL A 79 4.36 -8.17 6.76
C VAL A 79 3.25 -9.03 6.16
N SER A 80 3.35 -9.47 4.90
CA SER A 80 2.34 -10.37 4.32
C SER A 80 2.28 -11.71 5.03
N GLU A 81 3.44 -12.29 5.38
CA GLU A 81 3.52 -13.50 6.19
C GLU A 81 2.93 -13.28 7.60
N TYR A 82 3.20 -12.13 8.21
CA TYR A 82 2.63 -11.77 9.50
C TYR A 82 1.11 -11.71 9.43
N LEU A 83 0.54 -11.03 8.43
CA LEU A 83 -0.91 -10.98 8.25
C LEU A 83 -1.49 -12.39 8.05
N HIS A 84 -0.92 -13.18 7.14
CA HIS A 84 -1.38 -14.55 6.86
C HIS A 84 -1.42 -15.44 8.12
N ARG A 85 -0.43 -15.30 9.01
CA ARG A 85 -0.35 -16.08 10.26
C ARG A 85 -1.29 -15.60 11.38
N ASN A 86 -1.73 -14.35 11.35
CA ASN A 86 -2.45 -13.73 12.47
C ASN A 86 -3.92 -13.44 12.17
N LEU A 87 -4.38 -13.60 10.92
CA LEU A 87 -5.80 -13.52 10.56
C LEU A 87 -6.57 -14.72 11.12
N GLY A 88 -7.83 -14.51 11.47
CA GLY A 88 -8.69 -15.54 12.06
C GLY A 88 -9.42 -16.44 11.05
N GLY A 89 -9.41 -16.07 9.76
CA GLY A 89 -9.99 -16.84 8.66
C GLY A 89 -8.95 -17.25 7.62
N ASP A 90 -9.43 -17.93 6.57
CA ASP A 90 -8.59 -18.35 5.45
C ASP A 90 -7.90 -17.17 4.79
N SER A 91 -6.64 -17.34 4.43
CA SER A 91 -5.89 -16.31 3.73
C SER A 91 -4.88 -16.89 2.75
N ILE A 92 -4.57 -16.13 1.71
CA ILE A 92 -3.57 -16.46 0.70
C ILE A 92 -2.67 -15.25 0.47
N VAL A 93 -1.38 -15.50 0.25
CA VAL A 93 -0.38 -14.45 -0.03
C VAL A 93 0.09 -14.57 -1.47
N GLU A 94 0.13 -13.44 -2.19
CA GLU A 94 0.82 -13.31 -3.48
C GLU A 94 1.74 -12.08 -3.45
N VAL A 95 3.05 -12.33 -3.49
CA VAL A 95 4.08 -11.28 -3.58
C VAL A 95 4.42 -11.11 -5.05
N MET A 96 4.19 -9.91 -5.57
CA MET A 96 4.37 -9.58 -6.98
C MET A 96 5.78 -9.04 -7.24
N GLU A 97 6.35 -9.35 -8.41
CA GLU A 97 7.61 -8.74 -8.90
C GLU A 97 7.40 -7.27 -9.33
N SER A 98 6.92 -6.44 -8.41
CA SER A 98 6.71 -5.01 -8.57
C SER A 98 7.41 -4.22 -7.47
N ASP A 99 7.67 -2.95 -7.77
CA ASP A 99 8.29 -2.00 -6.86
C ASP A 99 7.29 -0.91 -6.45
N GLY A 100 7.46 -0.39 -5.23
CA GLY A 100 6.67 0.70 -4.68
C GLY A 100 5.37 0.30 -4.00
N HIS A 101 4.81 1.27 -3.27
CA HIS A 101 3.60 1.13 -2.46
C HIS A 101 2.29 1.31 -3.24
N LEU A 102 2.37 1.80 -4.49
CA LEU A 102 1.21 2.02 -5.37
C LEU A 102 1.36 1.25 -6.69
N PRO A 103 1.62 -0.07 -6.67
CA PRO A 103 1.98 -0.82 -7.87
C PRO A 103 0.80 -0.98 -8.86
N GLN A 104 -0.45 -0.81 -8.40
CA GLN A 104 -1.62 -0.70 -9.28
C GLN A 104 -1.59 0.53 -10.20
N LEU A 105 -0.82 1.56 -9.82
CA LEU A 105 -0.61 2.77 -10.61
C LEU A 105 0.73 2.75 -11.37
N SER A 106 1.81 2.34 -10.70
CA SER A 106 3.17 2.36 -11.29
C SER A 106 3.46 1.14 -12.18
N SER A 107 2.87 -0.01 -11.87
CA SER A 107 3.11 -1.30 -12.57
C SER A 107 1.79 -2.04 -12.91
N PRO A 108 0.80 -1.38 -13.55
CA PRO A 108 -0.52 -1.96 -13.77
C PRO A 108 -0.49 -3.25 -14.61
N ASN A 109 0.46 -3.38 -15.53
CA ASN A 109 0.61 -4.58 -16.36
C ASN A 109 0.94 -5.84 -15.54
N ILE A 110 1.55 -5.67 -14.36
CA ILE A 110 1.86 -6.75 -13.42
C ILE A 110 0.70 -6.93 -12.44
N VAL A 111 0.20 -5.84 -11.86
CA VAL A 111 -0.75 -5.90 -10.73
C VAL A 111 -2.18 -6.18 -11.14
N ILE A 112 -2.65 -5.63 -12.27
CA ILE A 112 -4.06 -5.79 -12.67
C ILE A 112 -4.42 -7.26 -12.94
N PRO A 113 -3.62 -8.07 -13.64
CA PRO A 113 -3.90 -9.50 -13.77
C PRO A 113 -3.98 -10.24 -12.43
N VAL A 114 -3.10 -9.91 -11.48
CA VAL A 114 -3.07 -10.50 -10.12
C VAL A 114 -4.33 -10.12 -9.35
N LEU A 115 -4.68 -8.83 -9.31
CA LEU A 115 -5.92 -8.37 -8.67
C LEU A 115 -7.15 -9.06 -9.26
N LEU A 116 -7.25 -9.16 -10.58
CA LEU A 116 -8.39 -9.82 -11.24
C LEU A 116 -8.48 -11.30 -10.90
N LYS A 117 -7.35 -12.01 -10.75
CA LYS A 117 -7.32 -13.40 -10.29
C LYS A 117 -7.89 -13.50 -8.88
N HIS A 118 -7.40 -12.71 -7.93
CA HIS A 118 -7.84 -12.78 -6.53
C HIS A 118 -9.26 -12.27 -6.30
N ILE A 119 -9.81 -11.44 -7.20
CA ILE A 119 -11.22 -11.01 -7.15
C ILE A 119 -12.15 -12.08 -7.72
N LYS A 120 -11.72 -12.81 -8.75
CA LYS A 120 -12.58 -13.76 -9.49
C LYS A 120 -12.62 -15.16 -8.90
N TYR A 121 -11.61 -15.53 -8.13
CA TYR A 121 -11.46 -16.89 -7.61
C TYR A 121 -11.39 -16.88 -6.09
N ASP A 122 -12.18 -17.75 -5.47
CA ASP A 122 -12.11 -18.00 -4.03
C ASP A 122 -10.79 -18.68 -3.65
N ILE A 123 -10.43 -18.62 -2.36
CA ILE A 123 -9.31 -19.38 -1.81
C ILE A 123 -9.69 -20.86 -1.87
N ALA A 124 -8.93 -21.64 -2.66
CA ALA A 124 -9.11 -23.09 -2.71
C ALA A 124 -8.74 -23.68 -1.34
N THR A 125 -9.69 -24.39 -0.73
CA THR A 125 -9.51 -25.14 0.52
C THR A 125 -8.86 -26.50 0.30
#